data_AF-A0AAE0G847-F1
#
_entry.id   AF-A0AAE0G847-F1
#
_cell.length_a   1.000
_cell.length_b   1.000
_cell.length_c   1.000
_cell.angle_alpha   90.00
_cell.angle_beta   90.00
_cell.angle_gamma   90.00
#
_symmetry.space_group_name_H-M   'P 1'
#
loop_
_entity.id
_entity.type
_entity.pdbx_description
1 polymer ?
#
loop_
_entity_poly.entity_id
_entity_poly.type
_entity_poly.pdbx_seq_one_letter_code
_entity_poly.pdbx_strand_id
1 'polypeptide(L)'
;MASTPGFVKTSASSSACEYCTDEGCDAVNCKRCLQVFGLFTRRHHCRSCGGAFCAQCSIKKLRLPDQGFVFPVRVCDRCYIDNSLEGTWERETLTARHFLRMQEDKYRLDAPLHESCRRVSPVKSLWLAKGPNKSHVVLMSMSAGPGCTLKLADVEEGNTLATLLRTLKHPFVWPTLAVEFMLEKQRLILVRPFASRGSIRDRIYRSSAKAAYGEKYQQGGGRGLPVAEIGRFGRQVLEAVNYLLSRGLRAAHLHSGNVIIEGGNCYVTELIELELLGQTLAPSCGLPPEASAEQGAVLAFGRLLLEMAFGRRMQPWEQVPAELAAGAPRPGVAPAVLDVLRSILGRTVQLSDLPSIQDLLENMLFSSVKLVADVRFITQQPPQ
;
A
#
# COMPACT_ATOMS: atom_id res chain seq x y z
N MET A 1 -32.82 28.24 49.30
CA MET A 1 -31.58 28.71 49.96
C MET A 1 -30.87 27.49 50.51
N ALA A 2 -29.77 27.07 49.89
CA ALA A 2 -28.89 26.05 50.44
C ALA A 2 -27.45 26.52 50.21
N SER A 3 -26.74 26.60 51.32
CA SER A 3 -25.48 27.27 51.56
C SER A 3 -24.29 26.58 50.92
N THR A 4 -23.42 27.39 50.32
CA THR A 4 -22.09 27.04 49.79
C THR A 4 -21.14 26.63 50.92
N PRO A 5 -20.40 25.51 50.81
CA PRO A 5 -19.18 25.30 51.58
C PRO A 5 -17.99 25.87 50.79
N GLY A 6 -17.26 26.80 51.42
CA GLY A 6 -16.08 27.43 50.86
C GLY A 6 -14.89 26.46 50.78
N PHE A 7 -14.17 26.52 49.66
CA PHE A 7 -12.86 25.88 49.51
C PHE A 7 -11.76 26.84 49.98
N VAL A 8 -11.11 26.43 51.07
CA VAL A 8 -9.86 26.99 51.59
C VAL A 8 -8.75 26.80 50.55
N LYS A 9 -8.04 27.88 50.22
CA LYS A 9 -6.78 27.81 49.47
C LYS A 9 -5.68 27.25 50.37
N THR A 10 -5.16 26.08 50.06
CA THR A 10 -3.81 25.66 50.47
C THR A 10 -2.87 25.72 49.29
N SER A 11 -1.76 26.42 49.50
CA SER A 11 -0.73 26.79 48.55
C SER A 11 0.21 25.63 48.16
N ALA A 12 0.60 25.65 46.88
CA ALA A 12 1.85 25.14 46.29
C ALA A 12 2.11 23.61 46.27
N SER A 13 1.85 22.98 45.12
CA SER A 13 2.81 22.10 44.41
C SER A 13 2.25 21.64 43.05
N SER A 14 3.13 21.62 42.04
CA SER A 14 2.97 21.14 40.65
C SER A 14 1.58 21.17 40.00
N SER A 15 1.40 22.05 39.03
CA SER A 15 0.34 21.94 38.02
C SER A 15 0.58 20.70 37.14
N ALA A 16 0.10 19.54 37.59
CA ALA A 16 0.00 18.37 36.74
C ALA A 16 -1.04 18.66 35.65
N CYS A 17 -0.59 18.70 34.40
CA CYS A 17 -1.46 18.74 33.25
C CYS A 17 -2.25 17.42 33.20
N GLU A 18 -3.55 17.48 33.48
CA GLU A 18 -4.48 16.34 33.54
C GLU A 18 -4.49 15.44 32.29
N TYR A 19 -3.91 15.90 31.17
CA TYR A 19 -3.89 15.23 29.87
C TYR A 19 -2.49 14.83 29.40
N CYS A 20 -1.49 15.00 30.26
CA CYS A 20 -0.11 14.71 29.94
C CYS A 20 0.23 13.31 30.47
N THR A 21 0.74 12.44 29.61
CA THR A 21 1.46 11.24 30.07
C THR A 21 2.73 11.71 30.78
N ASP A 22 3.21 11.02 31.80
CA ASP A 22 4.42 11.41 32.55
C ASP A 22 5.61 11.73 31.62
N GLU A 23 5.79 10.94 30.55
CA GLU A 23 6.83 11.16 29.53
C GLU A 23 6.66 12.46 28.69
N GLY A 24 5.45 12.98 28.58
CA GLY A 24 5.12 14.15 27.75
C GLY A 24 5.42 15.48 28.44
N CYS A 25 5.25 15.52 29.75
CA CYS A 25 5.50 16.71 30.56
C CYS A 25 7.00 17.05 30.64
N ASP A 26 7.86 16.04 30.71
CA ASP A 26 9.32 16.21 30.85
C ASP A 26 10.09 16.11 29.53
N ALA A 27 9.40 15.92 28.40
CA ALA A 27 10.01 15.79 27.09
C ALA A 27 10.88 17.02 26.74
N VAL A 28 12.18 16.81 26.55
CA VAL A 28 13.14 17.87 26.17
C VAL A 28 13.09 18.22 24.68
N ASN A 29 12.53 17.35 23.86
CA ASN A 29 12.49 17.47 22.41
C ASN A 29 11.12 17.06 21.83
N CYS A 30 10.82 17.59 20.65
CA CYS A 30 9.64 17.24 19.88
C CYS A 30 9.65 15.75 19.52
N LYS A 31 8.58 15.02 19.87
CA LYS A 31 8.45 13.58 19.59
C LYS A 31 8.48 13.22 18.09
N ARG A 32 8.27 14.19 17.20
CA ARG A 32 8.28 14.00 15.73
C ARG A 32 9.59 14.41 15.07
N CYS A 33 9.99 15.68 15.20
CA CYS A 33 11.15 16.24 14.50
C CYS A 33 12.42 16.29 15.34
N LEU A 34 12.36 15.84 16.61
CA LEU A 34 13.46 15.85 17.58
C LEU A 34 14.02 17.23 17.90
N GLN A 35 13.39 18.31 17.44
CA GLN A 35 13.77 19.68 17.79
C GLN A 35 13.66 19.90 19.29
N VAL A 36 14.73 20.41 19.89
CA VAL A 36 14.82 20.68 21.34
C VAL A 36 13.90 21.85 21.70
N PHE A 37 13.15 21.71 22.79
CA PHE A 37 12.32 22.78 23.32
C PHE A 37 13.17 23.80 24.09
N GLY A 38 12.76 25.06 24.04
CA GLY A 38 13.49 26.16 24.68
C GLY A 38 12.75 27.48 24.54
N LEU A 39 13.44 28.60 24.75
CA LEU A 39 12.83 29.94 24.75
C LEU A 39 12.08 30.27 23.45
N PHE A 40 12.60 29.82 22.31
CA PHE A 40 12.01 30.09 20.98
C PHE A 40 11.13 28.96 20.45
N THR A 41 11.20 27.75 21.03
CA THR A 41 10.42 26.59 20.60
C THR A 41 9.59 26.09 21.77
N ARG A 42 8.34 26.54 21.84
CA ARG A 42 7.41 26.15 22.91
C ARG A 42 6.91 24.72 22.74
N ARG A 43 6.68 24.05 23.89
CA ARG A 43 6.11 22.70 23.97
C ARG A 43 4.59 22.75 23.79
N HIS A 44 4.05 21.84 22.97
CA HIS A 44 2.62 21.66 22.80
C HIS A 44 2.23 20.18 22.93
N HIS A 45 1.20 19.90 23.74
CA HIS A 45 0.71 18.54 23.95
C HIS A 45 -0.35 18.16 22.91
N CYS A 46 -0.28 16.94 22.39
CA CYS A 46 -1.37 16.37 21.60
C CYS A 46 -2.47 15.86 22.54
N ARG A 47 -3.71 16.30 22.35
CA ARG A 47 -4.83 15.89 23.22
C ARG A 47 -5.32 14.46 22.98
N SER A 48 -4.91 13.83 21.88
CA SER A 48 -5.24 12.44 21.54
C SER A 48 -4.20 11.44 22.08
N CYS A 49 -2.90 11.70 21.92
CA CYS A 49 -1.84 10.76 22.34
C CYS A 49 -0.95 11.23 23.50
N GLY A 50 -1.20 12.39 24.10
CA GLY A 50 -0.45 12.93 25.25
C GLY A 50 0.98 13.43 24.98
N GLY A 51 1.57 13.11 23.82
CA GLY A 51 2.96 13.46 23.51
C GLY A 51 3.22 14.97 23.31
N ALA A 52 4.49 15.36 23.46
CA ALA A 52 4.99 16.73 23.29
C ALA A 52 5.53 17.01 21.87
N PHE A 53 5.09 18.11 21.27
CA PHE A 53 5.39 18.51 19.90
C PHE A 53 5.69 20.01 19.78
N CYS A 54 6.45 20.42 18.77
CA CYS A 54 6.58 21.83 18.39
C CYS A 54 5.31 22.31 17.65
N ALA A 55 5.19 23.63 17.46
CA ALA A 55 4.03 24.23 16.81
C ALA A 55 3.81 23.66 15.40
N GLN A 56 4.90 23.46 14.64
CA GLN A 56 4.87 22.93 13.27
C GLN A 56 4.39 21.47 13.19
N CYS A 57 4.70 20.64 14.20
CA CYS A 57 4.31 19.23 14.24
C CYS A 57 2.92 18.99 14.86
N SER A 58 2.22 20.06 15.24
CA SER A 58 0.92 20.00 15.93
C SER A 58 -0.01 21.14 15.53
N ILE A 59 0.08 21.63 14.29
CA ILE A 59 -0.67 22.80 13.80
C ILE A 59 -2.18 22.58 13.89
N LYS A 60 -2.63 21.35 13.67
CA LYS A 60 -4.01 21.02 13.40
C LYS A 60 -4.83 20.82 14.68
N LYS A 61 -6.14 21.04 14.57
CA LYS A 61 -7.10 20.83 15.67
C LYS A 61 -8.23 19.91 15.22
N LEU A 62 -8.68 19.02 16.10
CA LEU A 62 -9.76 18.06 15.84
C LEU A 62 -10.67 17.92 17.07
N ARG A 63 -11.96 17.66 16.85
CA ARG A 63 -12.86 17.23 17.94
C ARG A 63 -12.50 15.79 18.33
N LEU A 64 -12.53 15.46 19.61
CA LEU A 64 -12.29 14.10 20.12
C LEU A 64 -13.43 13.73 21.08
N PRO A 65 -14.64 13.43 20.56
CA PRO A 65 -15.84 13.24 21.38
C PRO A 65 -15.71 12.09 22.39
N ASP A 66 -15.05 10.99 22.00
CA ASP A 66 -14.82 9.83 22.88
C ASP A 66 -13.87 10.12 24.05
N GLN A 67 -13.11 11.20 23.94
CA GLN A 67 -12.24 11.73 24.99
C GLN A 67 -12.83 12.99 25.66
N GLY A 68 -14.12 13.28 25.43
CA GLY A 68 -14.83 14.41 26.03
C GLY A 68 -14.59 15.77 25.37
N PHE A 69 -13.77 15.85 24.30
CA PHE A 69 -13.48 17.11 23.62
C PHE A 69 -14.49 17.40 22.51
N VAL A 70 -15.60 18.02 22.89
CA VAL A 70 -16.68 18.45 21.98
C VAL A 70 -16.28 19.61 21.04
N PHE A 71 -15.23 20.37 21.40
CA PHE A 71 -14.65 21.42 20.57
C PHE A 71 -13.28 21.00 19.98
N PRO A 72 -12.86 21.55 18.81
CA PRO A 72 -11.58 21.20 18.22
C PRO A 72 -10.38 21.52 19.11
N VAL A 73 -9.63 20.48 19.50
CA VAL A 73 -8.43 20.56 20.33
C VAL A 73 -7.18 20.21 19.55
N ARG A 74 -6.02 20.72 19.99
CA ARG A 74 -4.74 20.53 19.31
C ARG A 74 -4.32 19.06 19.30
N VAL A 75 -3.97 18.58 18.12
CA VAL A 75 -3.46 17.22 17.92
C VAL A 75 -2.17 17.27 17.09
N CYS A 76 -1.30 16.27 17.27
CA CYS A 76 -0.14 16.12 16.39
C CYS A 76 -0.59 15.68 14.99
N ASP A 77 0.26 15.83 13.99
CA ASP A 77 -0.12 15.52 12.61
C ASP A 77 -0.55 14.05 12.42
N ARG A 78 0.07 13.12 13.15
CA ARG A 78 -0.33 11.70 13.16
C ARG A 78 -1.75 11.54 13.69
N CYS A 79 -2.03 12.00 14.91
CA CYS A 79 -3.35 11.88 15.52
C CYS A 79 -4.42 12.62 14.72
N TYR A 80 -4.09 13.78 14.14
CA TYR A 80 -5.01 14.48 13.25
C TYR A 80 -5.39 13.61 12.07
N ILE A 81 -4.40 13.00 11.40
CA ILE A 81 -4.64 12.08 10.28
C ILE A 81 -5.50 10.92 10.78
N ASP A 82 -5.02 10.16 11.77
CA ASP A 82 -5.66 8.94 12.27
C ASP A 82 -7.14 9.18 12.69
N ASN A 83 -7.42 10.24 13.44
CA ASN A 83 -8.77 10.54 13.94
C ASN A 83 -9.64 11.28 12.90
N SER A 84 -9.04 12.00 11.93
CA SER A 84 -9.80 12.52 10.78
C SER A 84 -10.29 11.40 9.84
N LEU A 85 -9.61 10.26 9.88
CA LEU A 85 -9.89 9.09 9.05
C LEU A 85 -10.92 8.14 9.69
N GLU A 86 -11.16 8.22 10.99
CA GLU A 86 -12.16 7.38 11.67
C GLU A 86 -13.59 7.72 11.19
N GLY A 87 -13.90 9.01 11.03
CA GLY A 87 -15.17 9.45 10.44
C GLY A 87 -15.31 9.23 8.93
N THR A 88 -14.20 9.10 8.18
CA THR A 88 -14.27 8.68 6.77
C THR A 88 -14.46 7.18 6.67
N TRP A 89 -13.82 6.39 7.55
CA TRP A 89 -13.93 4.94 7.57
C TRP A 89 -15.35 4.44 7.84
N GLU A 90 -16.06 5.03 8.80
CA GLU A 90 -17.45 4.65 9.07
C GLU A 90 -18.34 4.89 7.85
N ARG A 91 -18.16 6.02 7.16
CA ARG A 91 -18.88 6.34 5.92
C ARG A 91 -18.53 5.39 4.78
N GLU A 92 -17.25 5.06 4.63
CA GLU A 92 -16.76 4.11 3.63
C GLU A 92 -17.26 2.69 3.93
N THR A 93 -17.35 2.30 5.20
CA THR A 93 -17.86 0.99 5.63
C THR A 93 -19.36 0.88 5.40
N LEU A 94 -20.13 1.94 5.68
CA LEU A 94 -21.55 2.00 5.31
C LEU A 94 -21.73 1.88 3.79
N THR A 95 -20.84 2.53 3.03
CA THR A 95 -20.81 2.44 1.56
C THR A 95 -20.54 1.01 1.08
N ALA A 96 -19.53 0.34 1.64
CA ALA A 96 -19.22 -1.05 1.34
C ALA A 96 -20.39 -1.99 1.70
N ARG A 97 -21.04 -1.80 2.85
CA ARG A 97 -22.23 -2.57 3.24
C ARG A 97 -23.40 -2.38 2.28
N HIS A 98 -23.63 -1.15 1.82
CA HIS A 98 -24.68 -0.86 0.84
C HIS A 98 -24.41 -1.59 -0.49
N PHE A 99 -23.18 -1.55 -0.99
CA PHE A 99 -22.78 -2.32 -2.17
C PHE A 99 -23.02 -3.83 -2.00
N LEU A 100 -22.61 -4.40 -0.87
CA LEU A 100 -22.75 -5.83 -0.65
C LEU A 100 -24.20 -6.31 -0.64
N ARG A 101 -25.13 -5.46 -0.18
CA ARG A 101 -26.57 -5.74 -0.25
C ARG A 101 -27.08 -5.75 -1.70
N MET A 102 -26.55 -4.90 -2.57
CA MET A 102 -26.89 -4.90 -4.00
C MET A 102 -26.39 -6.17 -4.72
N GLN A 103 -25.42 -6.88 -4.15
CA GLN A 103 -24.95 -8.19 -4.64
C GLN A 103 -25.79 -9.37 -4.12
N GLU A 104 -27.06 -9.15 -3.78
CA GLU A 104 -27.97 -10.17 -3.26
C GLU A 104 -27.40 -10.95 -2.05
N ASP A 105 -26.67 -10.23 -1.18
CA ASP A 105 -25.99 -10.80 -0.01
C ASP A 105 -24.99 -11.94 -0.33
N LYS A 106 -24.51 -12.03 -1.58
CA LYS A 106 -23.47 -12.98 -2.02
C LYS A 106 -22.19 -12.87 -1.21
N TYR A 107 -21.87 -11.68 -0.71
CA TYR A 107 -20.74 -11.46 0.18
C TYR A 107 -21.16 -10.73 1.45
N ARG A 108 -20.55 -11.11 2.57
CA ARG A 108 -20.80 -10.53 3.89
C ARG A 108 -19.54 -9.88 4.44
N LEU A 109 -19.60 -8.57 4.71
CA LEU A 109 -18.48 -7.83 5.31
C LEU A 109 -18.11 -8.45 6.67
N ASP A 110 -16.82 -8.67 6.89
CA ASP A 110 -16.30 -9.27 8.12
C ASP A 110 -15.57 -8.22 8.95
N ALA A 111 -14.46 -7.68 8.43
CA ALA A 111 -13.61 -6.75 9.16
C ALA A 111 -12.95 -5.71 8.24
N PRO A 112 -12.61 -4.51 8.75
CA PRO A 112 -11.66 -3.62 8.10
C PRO A 112 -10.33 -4.33 7.81
N LEU A 113 -9.71 -4.05 6.67
CA LEU A 113 -8.28 -4.34 6.44
C LEU A 113 -7.42 -3.07 6.46
N HIS A 114 -7.97 -1.94 6.92
CA HIS A 114 -7.35 -0.62 6.87
C HIS A 114 -5.98 -0.58 7.56
N GLU A 115 -5.82 -1.28 8.68
CA GLU A 115 -4.55 -1.32 9.39
C GLU A 115 -3.47 -1.88 8.48
N SER A 116 -3.73 -2.92 7.67
CA SER A 116 -2.75 -3.53 6.76
C SER A 116 -2.23 -2.63 5.63
N CYS A 117 -2.82 -1.44 5.43
CA CYS A 117 -2.46 -0.48 4.38
C CYS A 117 -1.65 0.71 4.92
N ARG A 118 -0.70 1.21 4.12
CA ARG A 118 0.24 2.29 4.49
C ARG A 118 -0.43 3.57 4.97
N ARG A 119 -1.60 3.88 4.41
CA ARG A 119 -2.41 5.05 4.70
C ARG A 119 -3.86 4.63 4.50
N VAL A 120 -4.73 4.93 5.46
CA VAL A 120 -6.14 5.09 5.13
C VAL A 120 -6.18 6.26 4.15
N SER A 121 -6.52 5.97 2.91
CA SER A 121 -6.56 6.94 1.84
C SER A 121 -8.02 7.14 1.47
N PRO A 122 -8.52 8.37 1.32
CA PRO A 122 -9.86 8.58 0.76
C PRO A 122 -9.99 7.92 -0.63
N VAL A 123 -8.85 7.69 -1.28
CA VAL A 123 -8.73 7.09 -2.61
C VAL A 123 -8.87 5.57 -2.61
N LYS A 124 -8.51 4.87 -1.52
CA LYS A 124 -8.52 3.40 -1.48
C LYS A 124 -8.84 2.87 -0.08
N SER A 125 -9.87 2.04 -0.03
CA SER A 125 -10.36 1.38 1.18
C SER A 125 -10.46 -0.13 0.97
N LEU A 126 -10.12 -0.92 2.00
CA LEU A 126 -10.04 -2.38 1.92
C LEU A 126 -10.75 -3.03 3.11
N TRP A 127 -11.52 -4.08 2.83
CA TRP A 127 -12.23 -4.88 3.81
C TRP A 127 -12.05 -6.36 3.54
N LEU A 128 -12.01 -7.14 4.61
CA LEU A 128 -12.22 -8.58 4.57
C LEU A 128 -13.72 -8.85 4.52
N ALA A 129 -14.13 -9.76 3.65
CA ALA A 129 -15.49 -10.25 3.56
C ALA A 129 -15.51 -11.77 3.38
N LYS A 130 -16.65 -12.38 3.69
CA LYS A 130 -16.94 -13.78 3.41
C LYS A 130 -17.71 -13.87 2.12
N GLY A 131 -17.20 -14.60 1.13
CA GLY A 131 -17.89 -14.92 -0.10
C GLY A 131 -18.65 -16.24 -0.04
N PRO A 132 -19.10 -16.73 -1.21
CA PRO A 132 -19.72 -18.05 -1.33
C PRO A 132 -18.85 -19.14 -0.70
N ASN A 133 -19.48 -20.17 -0.14
CA ASN A 133 -18.82 -21.29 0.54
C ASN A 133 -17.92 -20.88 1.72
N LYS A 134 -18.21 -19.74 2.38
CA LYS A 134 -17.42 -19.20 3.51
C LYS A 134 -15.96 -18.90 3.14
N SER A 135 -15.66 -18.72 1.85
CA SER A 135 -14.34 -18.31 1.38
C SER A 135 -14.02 -16.88 1.84
N HIS A 136 -12.75 -16.60 2.13
CA HIS A 136 -12.32 -15.24 2.45
C HIS A 136 -12.03 -14.48 1.16
N VAL A 137 -12.62 -13.29 1.03
CA VAL A 137 -12.41 -12.37 -0.09
C VAL A 137 -12.01 -11.00 0.43
N VAL A 138 -11.37 -10.22 -0.43
CA VAL A 138 -11.03 -8.83 -0.19
C VAL A 138 -11.96 -7.98 -1.03
N LEU A 139 -12.69 -7.08 -0.37
CA LEU A 139 -13.42 -6.01 -1.02
C LEU A 139 -12.53 -4.77 -1.04
N MET A 140 -12.37 -4.19 -2.21
CA MET A 140 -11.59 -2.98 -2.44
C MET A 140 -12.50 -1.90 -3.02
N SER A 141 -12.45 -0.71 -2.45
CA SER A 141 -13.11 0.46 -3.00
C SER A 141 -12.08 1.50 -3.40
N MET A 142 -12.18 2.02 -4.62
CA MET A 142 -11.25 2.98 -5.19
C MET A 142 -11.98 4.18 -5.78
N SER A 143 -11.39 5.37 -5.65
CA SER A 143 -11.83 6.59 -6.32
C SER A 143 -10.98 6.87 -7.55
N ALA A 144 -11.48 7.70 -8.48
CA ALA A 144 -10.66 8.27 -9.54
C ALA A 144 -9.49 9.08 -8.96
N GLY A 145 -8.32 8.96 -9.61
CA GLY A 145 -7.14 9.78 -9.38
C GLY A 145 -7.14 11.01 -10.29
N PRO A 146 -6.18 11.93 -10.11
CA PRO A 146 -6.11 13.16 -10.89
C PRO A 146 -5.82 12.92 -12.38
N GLY A 147 -5.25 11.76 -12.75
CA GLY A 147 -5.02 11.38 -14.14
C GLY A 147 -6.14 10.54 -14.75
N CYS A 148 -7.27 10.35 -14.06
CA CYS A 148 -8.35 9.49 -14.53
C CYS A 148 -9.01 10.11 -15.76
N THR A 149 -8.94 9.41 -16.89
CA THR A 149 -9.63 9.81 -18.12
C THR A 149 -11.05 9.28 -18.19
N LEU A 150 -11.40 8.32 -17.32
CA LEU A 150 -12.73 7.73 -17.21
C LEU A 150 -13.66 8.63 -16.40
N LYS A 151 -14.85 8.87 -16.92
CA LYS A 151 -16.00 9.46 -16.24
C LYS A 151 -16.72 8.36 -15.46
N LEU A 152 -16.34 8.17 -14.21
CA LEU A 152 -16.94 7.17 -13.32
C LEU A 152 -18.42 7.41 -12.97
N ALA A 153 -19.02 8.51 -13.45
CA ALA A 153 -20.45 8.78 -13.39
C ALA A 153 -21.21 8.26 -14.62
N ASP A 154 -20.50 7.78 -15.65
CA ASP A 154 -21.07 7.22 -16.86
C ASP A 154 -21.21 5.70 -16.75
N VAL A 155 -22.44 5.21 -16.92
CA VAL A 155 -22.79 3.78 -16.85
C VAL A 155 -22.06 2.98 -17.93
N GLU A 156 -21.91 3.55 -19.13
CA GLU A 156 -21.33 2.84 -20.28
C GLU A 156 -19.82 2.66 -20.11
N GLU A 157 -19.13 3.70 -19.66
CA GLU A 157 -17.70 3.62 -19.33
C GLU A 157 -17.44 2.66 -18.16
N GLY A 158 -18.31 2.68 -17.14
CA GLY A 158 -18.26 1.72 -16.04
C GLY A 158 -18.46 0.27 -16.49
N ASN A 159 -19.45 0.00 -17.34
CA ASN A 159 -19.69 -1.33 -17.90
C ASN A 159 -18.52 -1.82 -18.77
N THR A 160 -17.93 -0.93 -19.55
CA THR A 160 -16.74 -1.22 -20.37
C THR A 160 -15.56 -1.61 -19.49
N LEU A 161 -15.29 -0.85 -18.43
CA LEU A 161 -14.22 -1.15 -17.48
C LEU A 161 -14.46 -2.46 -16.72
N ALA A 162 -15.70 -2.71 -16.29
CA ALA A 162 -16.07 -3.98 -15.65
C ALA A 162 -15.88 -5.17 -16.60
N THR A 163 -16.21 -5.01 -17.88
CA THR A 163 -15.99 -6.02 -18.92
C THR A 163 -14.50 -6.27 -19.14
N LEU A 164 -13.68 -5.22 -19.23
CA LEU A 164 -12.23 -5.35 -19.34
C LEU A 164 -11.63 -6.12 -18.16
N LEU A 165 -11.98 -5.74 -16.92
CA LEU A 165 -11.46 -6.40 -15.71
C LEU A 165 -11.90 -7.86 -15.58
N ARG A 166 -13.06 -8.24 -16.12
CA ARG A 166 -13.54 -9.63 -16.13
C ARG A 166 -12.94 -10.47 -17.27
N THR A 167 -12.60 -9.84 -18.40
CA THR A 167 -12.05 -10.52 -19.59
C THR A 167 -10.53 -10.67 -19.54
N LEU A 168 -9.84 -9.83 -18.78
CA LEU A 168 -8.40 -9.97 -18.51
C LEU A 168 -8.14 -11.20 -17.64
N LYS A 169 -7.82 -12.31 -18.31
CA LYS A 169 -7.46 -13.58 -17.69
C LYS A 169 -6.03 -13.95 -18.08
N HIS A 170 -5.20 -14.12 -17.06
CA HIS A 170 -3.82 -14.56 -17.23
C HIS A 170 -3.40 -15.39 -16.01
N PRO A 171 -2.62 -16.48 -16.17
CA PRO A 171 -2.23 -17.36 -15.07
C PRO A 171 -1.50 -16.68 -13.90
N PHE A 172 -0.87 -15.53 -14.15
CA PHE A 172 -0.09 -14.77 -13.17
C PHE A 172 -0.65 -13.36 -12.90
N VAL A 173 -1.91 -13.11 -13.28
CA VAL A 173 -2.67 -11.92 -12.87
C VAL A 173 -3.72 -12.36 -11.86
N TRP A 174 -3.80 -11.66 -10.71
CA TRP A 174 -4.74 -12.03 -9.67
C TRP A 174 -6.19 -11.82 -10.14
N PRO A 175 -7.06 -12.84 -10.02
CA PRO A 175 -8.39 -12.76 -10.59
C PRO A 175 -9.28 -11.75 -9.86
N THR A 176 -10.21 -11.18 -10.61
CA THR A 176 -11.26 -10.31 -10.08
C THR A 176 -12.60 -11.06 -10.16
N LEU A 177 -13.19 -11.32 -9.00
CA LEU A 177 -14.42 -12.13 -8.86
C LEU A 177 -15.68 -11.30 -9.14
N ALA A 178 -15.65 -10.02 -8.76
CA ALA A 178 -16.72 -9.07 -9.02
C ALA A 178 -16.14 -7.66 -9.19
N VAL A 179 -16.82 -6.87 -10.01
CA VAL A 179 -16.51 -5.48 -10.33
C VAL A 179 -17.82 -4.73 -10.42
N GLU A 180 -17.89 -3.55 -9.81
CA GLU A 180 -19.04 -2.67 -9.89
C GLU A 180 -18.64 -1.19 -9.79
N PHE A 181 -19.46 -0.33 -10.39
CA PHE A 181 -19.33 1.11 -10.29
C PHE A 181 -20.47 1.68 -9.46
N MET A 182 -20.12 2.38 -8.39
CA MET A 182 -21.07 3.13 -7.58
C MET A 182 -21.11 4.56 -8.11
N LEU A 183 -22.01 4.82 -9.06
CA LEU A 183 -22.10 6.08 -9.80
C LEU A 183 -22.29 7.29 -8.88
N GLU A 184 -23.21 7.20 -7.91
CA GLU A 184 -23.50 8.30 -6.97
C GLU A 184 -22.28 8.73 -6.17
N LYS A 185 -21.38 7.80 -5.87
CA LYS A 185 -20.16 8.05 -5.09
C LYS A 185 -18.90 8.07 -5.94
N GLN A 186 -19.03 7.83 -7.24
CA GLN A 186 -17.95 7.70 -8.21
C GLN A 186 -16.83 6.78 -7.73
N ARG A 187 -17.20 5.60 -7.21
CA ARG A 187 -16.25 4.60 -6.71
C ARG A 187 -16.29 3.31 -7.53
N LEU A 188 -15.11 2.77 -7.84
CA LEU A 188 -14.94 1.41 -8.33
C LEU A 188 -14.87 0.45 -7.15
N ILE A 189 -15.70 -0.58 -7.15
CA ILE A 189 -15.66 -1.67 -6.17
C ILE A 189 -15.18 -2.95 -6.84
N LEU A 190 -14.19 -3.60 -6.23
CA LEU A 190 -13.61 -4.85 -6.68
C LEU A 190 -13.71 -5.88 -5.57
N VAL A 191 -14.01 -7.12 -5.94
CA VAL A 191 -13.93 -8.28 -5.04
C VAL A 191 -12.90 -9.26 -5.59
N ARG A 192 -11.92 -9.64 -4.78
CA ARG A 192 -10.86 -10.60 -5.13
C ARG A 192 -10.70 -11.68 -4.06
N PRO A 193 -10.13 -12.86 -4.38
CA PRO A 193 -9.80 -13.84 -3.35
C PRO A 193 -8.81 -13.24 -2.34
N PHE A 194 -8.93 -13.62 -1.06
CA PHE A 194 -7.97 -13.24 -0.04
C PHE A 194 -6.71 -14.11 -0.12
N ALA A 195 -5.56 -13.48 -0.39
CA ALA A 195 -4.26 -14.17 -0.42
C ALA A 195 -3.71 -14.31 1.01
N SER A 196 -3.73 -15.53 1.52
CA SER A 196 -3.42 -15.81 2.93
C SER A 196 -1.95 -15.58 3.27
N ARG A 197 -1.04 -15.80 2.31
CA ARG A 197 0.40 -15.59 2.46
C ARG A 197 0.84 -14.14 2.22
N GLY A 198 -0.09 -13.28 1.79
CA GLY A 198 0.16 -11.87 1.54
C GLY A 198 1.02 -11.62 0.30
N SER A 199 1.72 -10.50 0.32
CA SER A 199 2.55 -10.00 -0.77
C SER A 199 4.00 -10.49 -0.73
N ILE A 200 4.74 -10.30 -1.82
CA ILE A 200 6.20 -10.46 -1.84
C ILE A 200 6.84 -9.60 -0.74
N ARG A 201 6.31 -8.40 -0.49
CA ARG A 201 6.77 -7.56 0.62
C ARG A 201 6.57 -8.22 1.97
N ASP A 202 5.40 -8.80 2.23
CA ASP A 202 5.15 -9.55 3.46
C ASP A 202 6.14 -10.71 3.63
N ARG A 203 6.45 -11.41 2.53
CA ARG A 203 7.46 -12.48 2.50
C ARG A 203 8.88 -12.03 2.81
N ILE A 204 9.31 -10.86 2.31
CA ILE A 204 10.64 -10.28 2.56
C ILE A 204 10.78 -9.85 4.02
N TYR A 205 9.77 -9.18 4.55
CA TYR A 205 9.78 -8.62 5.90
C TYR A 205 9.22 -9.57 6.96
N ARG A 206 8.90 -10.81 6.58
CA ARG A 206 8.33 -11.84 7.48
C ARG A 206 7.08 -11.34 8.22
N SER A 207 6.23 -10.63 7.50
CA SER A 207 4.98 -10.06 8.01
C SER A 207 3.76 -10.91 7.61
N SER A 208 2.63 -10.65 8.25
CA SER A 208 1.36 -11.34 7.98
C SER A 208 0.44 -10.47 7.14
N ALA A 209 -0.30 -11.06 6.19
CA ALA A 209 -1.30 -10.34 5.39
C ALA A 209 -2.29 -9.53 6.24
N LYS A 210 -2.63 -10.03 7.45
CA LYS A 210 -3.59 -9.41 8.38
C LYS A 210 -2.97 -8.40 9.36
N ALA A 211 -1.64 -8.32 9.47
CA ALA A 211 -1.00 -7.44 10.45
C ALA A 211 -1.22 -5.95 10.14
N ALA A 212 -1.23 -5.12 11.18
CA ALA A 212 -1.31 -3.67 11.04
C ALA A 212 -0.04 -3.12 10.38
N TYR A 213 -0.16 -2.27 9.37
CA TYR A 213 0.91 -1.63 8.61
C TYR A 213 1.87 -0.85 9.51
N GLY A 214 1.36 -0.25 10.59
CA GLY A 214 2.20 0.38 11.61
C GLY A 214 3.18 -0.59 12.27
N GLU A 215 2.86 -1.87 12.29
CA GLU A 215 3.70 -2.97 12.80
C GLU A 215 4.42 -3.68 11.64
N LYS A 216 3.85 -3.66 10.43
CA LYS A 216 4.48 -4.18 9.21
C LYS A 216 5.72 -3.36 8.85
N TYR A 217 6.82 -4.04 8.57
CA TYR A 217 8.00 -3.48 7.92
C TYR A 217 8.80 -2.46 8.76
N GLN A 218 8.47 -2.28 10.05
CA GLN A 218 9.21 -1.41 10.97
C GLN A 218 10.26 -2.18 11.79
N GLN A 219 10.04 -3.47 12.05
CA GLN A 219 10.92 -4.29 12.88
C GLN A 219 11.89 -5.11 12.02
N GLY A 220 13.20 -4.89 12.20
CA GLY A 220 14.24 -5.91 11.95
C GLY A 220 14.83 -6.03 10.54
N GLY A 221 14.57 -5.11 9.62
CA GLY A 221 15.10 -5.17 8.24
C GLY A 221 14.50 -6.33 7.43
N GLY A 222 14.24 -6.12 6.14
CA GLY A 222 13.79 -7.22 5.30
C GLY A 222 14.94 -8.19 5.01
N ARG A 223 14.59 -9.44 4.68
CA ARG A 223 15.57 -10.46 4.28
C ARG A 223 15.39 -10.77 2.80
N GLY A 224 16.50 -10.75 2.05
CA GLY A 224 16.52 -11.21 0.67
C GLY A 224 15.97 -12.63 0.52
N LEU A 225 15.32 -12.88 -0.62
CA LEU A 225 14.74 -14.17 -0.97
C LEU A 225 15.81 -15.11 -1.56
N PRO A 226 15.64 -16.43 -1.45
CA PRO A 226 16.48 -17.39 -2.14
C PRO A 226 16.45 -17.17 -3.66
N VAL A 227 17.57 -17.41 -4.36
CA VAL A 227 17.67 -17.24 -5.83
C VAL A 227 16.60 -18.04 -6.59
N ALA A 228 16.23 -19.22 -6.10
CA ALA A 228 15.17 -20.03 -6.72
C ALA A 228 13.78 -19.36 -6.62
N GLU A 229 13.47 -18.68 -5.51
CA GLU A 229 12.24 -17.87 -5.39
C GLU A 229 12.32 -16.62 -6.26
N ILE A 230 13.48 -15.95 -6.31
CA ILE A 230 13.71 -14.78 -7.15
C ILE A 230 13.49 -15.11 -8.63
N GLY A 231 14.12 -16.18 -9.14
CA GLY A 231 13.95 -16.61 -10.52
C GLY A 231 12.50 -16.97 -10.82
N ARG A 232 11.84 -17.72 -9.93
CA ARG A 232 10.44 -18.12 -10.12
C ARG A 232 9.48 -16.94 -10.15
N PHE A 233 9.50 -16.12 -9.11
CA PHE A 233 8.61 -14.96 -9.03
C PHE A 233 8.95 -13.92 -10.10
N GLY A 234 10.24 -13.75 -10.42
CA GLY A 234 10.67 -12.88 -11.51
C GLY A 234 10.08 -13.32 -12.85
N ARG A 235 10.19 -14.61 -13.19
CA ARG A 235 9.60 -15.16 -14.42
C ARG A 235 8.08 -14.96 -14.46
N GLN A 236 7.37 -15.27 -13.38
CA GLN A 236 5.90 -15.12 -13.31
C GLN A 236 5.44 -13.68 -13.47
N VAL A 237 6.16 -12.73 -12.84
CA VAL A 237 5.89 -11.30 -12.99
C VAL A 237 6.16 -10.84 -14.42
N LEU A 238 7.27 -11.25 -15.05
CA LEU A 238 7.59 -10.88 -16.43
C LEU A 238 6.53 -11.37 -17.42
N GLU A 239 6.03 -12.60 -17.28
CA GLU A 239 4.93 -13.12 -18.11
C GLU A 239 3.66 -12.25 -17.97
N ALA A 240 3.31 -11.88 -16.73
CA ALA A 240 2.15 -11.04 -16.48
C ALA A 240 2.34 -9.62 -17.04
N VAL A 241 3.52 -9.03 -16.87
CA VAL A 241 3.84 -7.70 -17.39
C VAL A 241 3.83 -7.69 -18.92
N ASN A 242 4.41 -8.72 -19.57
CA ASN A 242 4.38 -8.87 -21.02
C ASN A 242 2.93 -8.92 -21.55
N TYR A 243 2.07 -9.72 -20.90
CA TYR A 243 0.65 -9.81 -21.22
C TYR A 243 -0.11 -8.48 -21.09
N LEU A 244 0.24 -7.67 -20.09
CA LEU A 244 -0.38 -6.36 -19.85
C LEU A 244 0.09 -5.32 -20.86
N LEU A 245 1.40 -5.26 -21.14
CA LEU A 245 1.98 -4.37 -22.14
C LEU A 245 1.42 -4.65 -23.54
N SER A 246 1.23 -5.93 -23.89
CA SER A 246 0.61 -6.31 -25.17
C SER A 246 -0.84 -5.84 -25.32
N ARG A 247 -1.46 -5.32 -24.25
CA ARG A 247 -2.82 -4.74 -24.20
C ARG A 247 -2.82 -3.23 -23.96
N GLY A 248 -1.65 -2.60 -24.06
CA GLY A 248 -1.48 -1.16 -23.89
C GLY A 248 -1.42 -0.68 -22.44
N LEU A 249 -1.30 -1.59 -21.46
CA LEU A 249 -1.17 -1.24 -20.04
C LEU A 249 0.30 -1.12 -19.65
N ARG A 250 0.68 -0.02 -19.00
CA ARG A 250 2.06 0.36 -18.68
C ARG A 250 2.67 -0.42 -17.50
N ALA A 251 1.84 -1.05 -16.67
CA ALA A 251 2.30 -1.80 -15.49
C ALA A 251 3.21 -1.00 -14.52
N ALA A 252 3.13 0.34 -14.55
CA ALA A 252 4.08 1.22 -13.87
C ALA A 252 3.96 1.17 -12.32
N HIS A 253 2.83 0.65 -11.80
CA HIS A 253 2.57 0.44 -10.38
C HIS A 253 3.16 -0.86 -9.82
N LEU A 254 4.00 -1.56 -10.58
CA LEU A 254 4.64 -2.79 -10.15
C LEU A 254 5.58 -2.55 -8.97
N HIS A 255 5.32 -3.23 -7.86
CA HIS A 255 6.21 -3.30 -6.71
C HIS A 255 5.87 -4.51 -5.84
N SER A 256 6.73 -4.85 -4.89
CA SER A 256 6.60 -6.01 -3.99
C SER A 256 5.27 -6.12 -3.23
N GLY A 257 4.59 -5.00 -2.96
CA GLY A 257 3.26 -4.98 -2.33
C GLY A 257 2.08 -5.25 -3.28
N ASN A 258 2.31 -5.17 -4.59
CA ASN A 258 1.32 -5.38 -5.67
C ASN A 258 1.57 -6.72 -6.37
N VAL A 259 2.36 -7.59 -5.74
CA VAL A 259 2.61 -8.96 -6.18
C VAL A 259 2.33 -9.85 -4.99
N ILE A 260 1.32 -10.70 -5.12
CA ILE A 260 0.84 -11.57 -4.04
C ILE A 260 1.26 -13.00 -4.24
N ILE A 261 1.40 -13.75 -3.14
CA ILE A 261 1.89 -15.12 -3.13
C ILE A 261 0.74 -16.04 -2.71
N GLU A 262 0.48 -17.06 -3.50
CA GLU A 262 -0.50 -18.11 -3.18
C GLU A 262 -0.08 -19.43 -3.85
N GLY A 263 -0.26 -20.56 -3.18
CA GLY A 263 0.05 -21.87 -3.78
C GLY A 263 1.51 -22.09 -4.24
N GLY A 264 2.46 -21.26 -3.80
CA GLY A 264 3.88 -21.33 -4.23
C GLY A 264 4.20 -20.55 -5.52
N ASN A 265 3.19 -19.90 -6.10
CA ASN A 265 3.28 -18.97 -7.22
C ASN A 265 3.11 -17.53 -6.74
N CYS A 266 3.43 -16.57 -7.61
CA CYS A 266 3.08 -15.17 -7.42
C CYS A 266 2.15 -14.65 -8.53
N TYR A 267 1.41 -13.60 -8.21
CA TYR A 267 0.41 -12.99 -9.07
C TYR A 267 0.50 -11.47 -8.97
N VAL A 268 0.56 -10.78 -10.10
CA VAL A 268 0.45 -9.32 -10.11
C VAL A 268 -0.99 -8.91 -9.82
N THR A 269 -1.17 -7.86 -9.04
CA THR A 269 -2.47 -7.31 -8.69
C THR A 269 -2.39 -5.80 -8.70
N GLU A 270 -3.54 -5.13 -8.78
CA GLU A 270 -3.63 -3.67 -8.71
C GLU A 270 -3.02 -2.86 -9.86
N LEU A 271 -2.40 -3.49 -10.84
CA LEU A 271 -1.78 -2.77 -11.95
C LEU A 271 -2.82 -2.13 -12.89
N ILE A 272 -3.88 -2.87 -13.20
CA ILE A 272 -4.89 -2.49 -14.19
C ILE A 272 -5.75 -1.35 -13.67
N GLU A 273 -6.36 -1.51 -12.49
CA GLU A 273 -7.27 -0.50 -11.94
C GLU A 273 -6.57 0.77 -11.47
N LEU A 274 -5.32 0.71 -11.00
CA LEU A 274 -4.56 1.91 -10.64
C LEU A 274 -4.30 2.76 -11.88
N GLU A 275 -3.95 2.12 -13.00
CA GLU A 275 -3.70 2.81 -14.26
C GLU A 275 -4.98 3.39 -14.87
N LEU A 276 -6.05 2.60 -14.94
CA LEU A 276 -7.33 3.05 -15.52
C LEU A 276 -8.02 4.13 -14.69
N LEU A 277 -7.84 4.11 -13.36
CA LEU A 277 -8.29 5.18 -12.49
C LEU A 277 -7.30 6.35 -12.41
N GLY A 278 -6.25 6.36 -13.24
CA GLY A 278 -5.28 7.46 -13.30
C GLY A 278 -4.65 7.81 -11.96
N GLN A 279 -4.37 6.78 -11.15
CA GLN A 279 -3.72 6.94 -9.87
C GLN A 279 -2.27 7.35 -10.09
N THR A 280 -1.85 8.43 -9.45
CA THR A 280 -0.45 8.86 -9.54
C THR A 280 0.43 7.89 -8.75
N LEU A 281 1.51 7.43 -9.37
CA LEU A 281 2.58 6.74 -8.65
C LEU A 281 3.05 7.61 -7.49
N ALA A 282 3.34 6.97 -6.34
CA ALA A 282 3.96 7.71 -5.25
C ALA A 282 5.26 8.33 -5.79
N PRO A 283 5.59 9.60 -5.47
CA PRO A 283 6.84 10.23 -5.92
C PRO A 283 8.07 9.40 -5.55
N SER A 284 7.97 8.62 -4.47
CA SER A 284 8.98 7.64 -4.04
C SER A 284 9.29 6.53 -5.03
N CYS A 285 8.40 6.28 -5.98
CA CYS A 285 8.60 5.33 -7.06
C CYS A 285 9.46 5.90 -8.17
N GLY A 286 9.74 7.22 -8.25
CA GLY A 286 10.82 7.81 -9.06
C GLY A 286 11.00 7.27 -10.48
N LEU A 287 9.93 6.92 -11.21
CA LEU A 287 10.04 6.52 -12.61
C LEU A 287 10.21 7.78 -13.48
N PRO A 288 11.12 7.77 -14.47
CA PRO A 288 11.30 8.91 -15.36
C PRO A 288 10.01 9.19 -16.15
N PRO A 289 9.52 10.45 -16.18
CA PRO A 289 8.29 10.80 -16.90
C PRO A 289 8.39 10.56 -18.41
N GLU A 290 9.59 10.65 -18.97
CA GLU A 290 9.89 10.42 -20.39
C GLU A 290 9.96 8.94 -20.78
N ALA A 291 9.94 8.02 -19.80
CA ALA A 291 10.04 6.59 -20.09
C ALA A 291 8.80 6.08 -20.85
N SER A 292 9.05 5.23 -21.84
CA SER A 292 8.01 4.45 -22.51
C SER A 292 7.29 3.53 -21.51
N ALA A 293 6.14 2.97 -21.93
CA ALA A 293 5.41 1.99 -21.13
C ALA A 293 6.31 0.81 -20.71
N GLU A 294 7.05 0.25 -21.67
CA GLU A 294 7.94 -0.88 -21.45
C GLU A 294 9.15 -0.50 -20.57
N GLN A 295 9.79 0.63 -20.84
CA GLN A 295 10.92 1.12 -20.02
C GLN A 295 10.49 1.34 -18.56
N GLY A 296 9.31 1.92 -18.35
CA GLY A 296 8.73 2.09 -17.01
C GLY A 296 8.50 0.77 -16.30
N ALA A 297 7.98 -0.24 -17.02
CA ALA A 297 7.76 -1.59 -16.49
C ALA A 297 9.08 -2.30 -16.15
N VAL A 298 10.10 -2.20 -17.00
CA VAL A 298 11.45 -2.77 -16.79
C VAL A 298 12.11 -2.16 -15.55
N LEU A 299 12.05 -0.83 -15.40
CA LEU A 299 12.57 -0.14 -14.20
C LEU A 299 11.82 -0.54 -12.92
N ALA A 300 10.49 -0.65 -13.00
CA ALA A 300 9.68 -1.11 -11.86
C ALA A 300 10.02 -2.57 -11.49
N PHE A 301 10.24 -3.43 -12.49
CA PHE A 301 10.71 -4.79 -12.30
C PHE A 301 12.11 -4.85 -11.67
N GLY A 302 13.05 -4.02 -12.12
CA GLY A 302 14.39 -3.93 -11.52
C GLY A 302 14.34 -3.55 -10.04
N ARG A 303 13.46 -2.61 -9.67
CA ARG A 303 13.24 -2.22 -8.26
C ARG A 303 12.61 -3.32 -7.42
N LEU A 304 11.65 -4.05 -7.99
CA LEU A 304 11.08 -5.25 -7.36
C LEU A 304 12.17 -6.31 -7.13
N LEU A 305 12.98 -6.59 -8.16
CA LEU A 305 14.07 -7.56 -8.12
C LEU A 305 15.11 -7.18 -7.05
N LEU A 306 15.41 -5.89 -6.93
CA LEU A 306 16.31 -5.36 -5.90
C LEU A 306 15.76 -5.62 -4.49
N GLU A 307 14.47 -5.35 -4.28
CA GLU A 307 13.83 -5.60 -2.98
C GLU A 307 13.80 -7.09 -2.64
N MET A 308 13.55 -7.96 -3.63
CA MET A 308 13.65 -9.41 -3.46
C MET A 308 15.08 -9.87 -3.17
N ALA A 309 16.10 -9.29 -3.80
CA ALA A 309 17.49 -9.70 -3.64
C ALA A 309 18.09 -9.26 -2.31
N PHE A 310 17.88 -8.00 -1.93
CA PHE A 310 18.56 -7.38 -0.79
C PHE A 310 17.67 -7.21 0.45
N GLY A 311 16.37 -7.48 0.34
CA GLY A 311 15.44 -7.32 1.45
C GLY A 311 15.20 -5.86 1.85
N ARG A 312 15.49 -4.90 0.97
CA ARG A 312 15.25 -3.47 1.21
C ARG A 312 14.68 -2.79 -0.01
N ARG A 313 13.92 -1.73 0.22
CA ARG A 313 13.43 -0.87 -0.85
C ARG A 313 14.53 0.07 -1.32
N MET A 314 14.51 0.35 -2.62
CA MET A 314 15.19 1.50 -3.19
C MET A 314 14.57 2.77 -2.61
N GLN A 315 15.40 3.70 -2.17
CA GLN A 315 14.96 4.98 -1.65
C GLN A 315 14.65 5.95 -2.80
N PRO A 316 13.72 6.89 -2.61
CA PRO A 316 13.30 7.86 -3.65
C PRO A 316 14.44 8.69 -4.25
N TRP A 317 15.46 8.98 -3.45
CA TRP A 317 16.60 9.81 -3.82
C TRP A 317 17.78 9.00 -4.37
N GLU A 318 17.72 7.66 -4.30
CA GLU A 318 18.74 6.83 -4.90
C GLU A 318 18.59 6.89 -6.43
N GLN A 319 19.65 7.34 -7.12
CA GLN A 319 19.75 7.21 -8.58
C GLN A 319 20.26 5.81 -8.95
N VAL A 320 21.22 5.31 -8.18
CA VAL A 320 21.83 3.98 -8.32
C VAL A 320 21.88 3.33 -6.93
N PRO A 321 21.51 2.06 -6.79
CA PRO A 321 21.63 1.37 -5.51
C PRO A 321 23.09 1.20 -5.09
N ALA A 322 23.40 1.47 -3.83
CA ALA A 322 24.76 1.34 -3.29
C ALA A 322 25.34 -0.08 -3.45
N GLU A 323 24.50 -1.11 -3.43
CA GLU A 323 24.87 -2.51 -3.58
C GLU A 323 25.37 -2.86 -4.99
N LEU A 324 24.96 -2.07 -5.98
CA LEU A 324 25.38 -2.23 -7.37
C LEU A 324 26.66 -1.46 -7.68
N ALA A 325 27.19 -0.65 -6.76
CA ALA A 325 28.46 0.04 -6.93
C ALA A 325 29.64 -0.96 -7.07
N ALA A 326 30.69 -0.51 -7.77
CA ALA A 326 31.92 -1.28 -7.93
C ALA A 326 32.59 -1.49 -6.55
N GLY A 327 33.04 -2.71 -6.26
CA GLY A 327 33.69 -3.05 -4.99
C GLY A 327 32.75 -3.20 -3.79
N ALA A 328 31.43 -3.04 -3.96
CA ALA A 328 30.47 -3.23 -2.87
C ALA A 328 30.40 -4.71 -2.41
N PRO A 329 30.41 -5.00 -1.10
CA PRO A 329 30.21 -6.34 -0.58
C PRO A 329 28.78 -6.82 -0.88
N ARG A 330 28.66 -8.02 -1.45
CA ARG A 330 27.37 -8.61 -1.88
C ARG A 330 27.12 -9.99 -1.23
N PRO A 331 27.17 -10.10 0.10
CA PRO A 331 26.99 -11.39 0.76
C PRO A 331 25.59 -11.93 0.49
N GLY A 332 25.51 -13.14 -0.07
CA GLY A 332 24.27 -13.89 -0.21
C GLY A 332 23.39 -13.57 -1.44
N VAL A 333 23.84 -12.72 -2.37
CA VAL A 333 23.11 -12.47 -3.64
C VAL A 333 23.81 -13.17 -4.79
N ALA A 334 23.06 -13.96 -5.57
CA ALA A 334 23.60 -14.72 -6.69
C ALA A 334 24.10 -13.81 -7.83
N PRO A 335 25.23 -14.14 -8.50
CA PRO A 335 25.77 -13.35 -9.62
C PRO A 335 24.74 -13.07 -10.72
N ALA A 336 23.96 -14.07 -11.13
CA ALA A 336 22.92 -13.92 -12.16
C ALA A 336 21.87 -12.84 -11.81
N VAL A 337 21.51 -12.70 -10.52
CA VAL A 337 20.58 -11.66 -10.07
C VAL A 337 21.24 -10.28 -10.17
N LEU A 338 22.51 -10.18 -9.78
CA LEU A 338 23.26 -8.93 -9.87
C LEU A 338 23.46 -8.48 -11.31
N ASP A 339 23.66 -9.39 -12.24
CA ASP A 339 23.88 -9.06 -13.65
C ASP A 339 22.62 -8.45 -14.27
N VAL A 340 21.44 -9.03 -14.00
CA VAL A 340 20.14 -8.43 -14.38
C VAL A 340 19.92 -7.09 -13.70
N LEU A 341 20.25 -6.97 -12.40
CA LEU A 341 20.11 -5.69 -11.70
C LEU A 341 21.02 -4.60 -12.26
N ARG A 342 22.24 -4.95 -12.68
CA ARG A 342 23.16 -3.99 -13.30
C ARG A 342 22.74 -3.59 -14.71
N SER A 343 22.09 -4.47 -15.47
CA SER A 343 21.56 -4.12 -16.79
C SER A 343 20.34 -3.18 -16.72
N ILE A 344 19.66 -3.10 -15.58
CA ILE A 344 18.46 -2.25 -15.40
C ILE A 344 18.74 -1.00 -14.56
N LEU A 345 19.43 -1.15 -13.42
CA LEU A 345 19.64 -0.12 -12.39
C LEU A 345 21.13 0.27 -12.25
N GLY A 346 21.96 -0.08 -13.23
CA GLY A 346 23.38 0.25 -13.24
C GLY A 346 23.63 1.75 -13.45
N ARG A 347 24.76 2.25 -12.94
CA ARG A 347 25.11 3.68 -12.97
C ARG A 347 25.22 4.28 -14.37
N THR A 348 25.59 3.46 -15.35
CA THR A 348 25.83 3.89 -16.73
C THR A 348 24.65 3.60 -17.65
N VAL A 349 23.58 3.00 -17.13
CA VAL A 349 22.42 2.58 -17.93
C VAL A 349 21.55 3.80 -18.22
N GLN A 350 21.38 4.13 -19.51
CA GLN A 350 20.38 5.09 -19.97
C GLN A 350 19.08 4.36 -20.33
N LEU A 351 17.98 5.13 -20.51
CA LEU A 351 16.69 4.56 -20.91
C LEU A 351 16.77 3.78 -22.24
N SER A 352 17.63 4.22 -23.17
CA SER A 352 17.88 3.54 -24.44
C SER A 352 18.59 2.20 -24.30
N ASP A 353 19.29 1.98 -23.18
CA ASP A 353 20.12 0.80 -22.95
C ASP A 353 19.37 -0.28 -22.16
N LEU A 354 18.13 0.00 -21.75
CA LEU A 354 17.32 -0.93 -20.97
C LEU A 354 16.97 -2.16 -21.81
N PRO A 355 17.07 -3.38 -21.24
CA PRO A 355 16.61 -4.59 -21.91
C PRO A 355 15.11 -4.53 -22.15
N SER A 356 14.64 -5.14 -23.23
CA SER A 356 13.21 -5.37 -23.44
C SER A 356 12.67 -6.41 -22.45
N ILE A 357 11.35 -6.48 -22.30
CA ILE A 357 10.71 -7.53 -21.50
C ILE A 357 11.03 -8.92 -22.08
N GLN A 358 11.15 -9.02 -23.41
CA GLN A 358 11.53 -10.26 -24.08
C GLN A 358 12.96 -10.68 -23.74
N ASP A 359 13.92 -9.76 -23.75
CA ASP A 359 15.31 -10.04 -23.35
C ASP A 359 15.38 -10.56 -21.91
N LEU A 360 14.56 -9.99 -21.02
CA LEU A 360 14.45 -10.46 -19.64
C LEU A 360 13.82 -11.86 -19.58
N LEU A 361 12.77 -12.16 -20.36
CA LEU A 361 12.17 -13.50 -20.39
C LEU A 361 13.15 -14.58 -20.88
N GLU A 362 14.06 -14.22 -21.78
CA GLU A 362 15.08 -15.10 -22.35
C GLU A 362 16.30 -15.29 -21.42
N ASN A 363 16.53 -14.35 -20.50
CA ASN A 363 17.62 -14.43 -19.53
C ASN A 363 17.55 -15.73 -18.71
N MET A 364 18.69 -16.43 -18.59
CA MET A 364 18.82 -17.74 -17.91
C MET A 364 18.27 -17.77 -16.49
N LEU A 365 18.26 -16.65 -15.76
CA LEU A 365 17.67 -16.56 -14.42
C LEU A 365 16.16 -16.85 -14.43
N PHE A 366 15.47 -16.53 -15.52
CA PHE A 366 14.02 -16.64 -15.67
C PHE A 366 13.60 -17.71 -16.70
N SER A 367 14.34 -17.88 -17.78
CA SER A 367 14.04 -18.86 -18.84
C SER A 367 14.16 -20.31 -18.37
N SER A 368 15.06 -20.57 -17.41
CA SER A 368 15.26 -21.90 -16.81
C SER A 368 14.13 -22.36 -15.87
N VAL A 369 13.24 -21.44 -15.47
CA VAL A 369 12.12 -21.76 -14.57
C VAL A 369 10.98 -22.39 -15.37
N LYS A 370 10.61 -23.62 -15.00
CA LYS A 370 9.38 -24.26 -15.49
C LYS A 370 8.16 -23.68 -14.77
N LEU A 371 7.24 -23.11 -15.53
CA LEU A 371 6.02 -22.52 -15.01
C LEU A 371 4.95 -23.61 -14.81
N VAL A 372 4.34 -23.60 -13.63
CA VAL A 372 3.15 -24.40 -13.33
C VAL A 372 2.02 -23.44 -13.01
N ALA A 373 1.11 -23.26 -13.96
CA ALA A 373 -0.05 -22.41 -13.79
C ALA A 373 -1.04 -23.06 -12.80
N ASP A 374 -1.52 -22.28 -11.84
CA ASP A 374 -2.60 -22.71 -10.96
C ASP A 374 -3.95 -22.49 -11.66
N VAL A 375 -4.51 -23.55 -12.23
CA VAL A 375 -5.79 -23.51 -12.97
C VAL A 375 -7.00 -23.19 -12.08
N ARG A 376 -6.87 -23.24 -10.74
CA ARG A 376 -7.99 -22.96 -9.80
C ARG A 376 -8.61 -21.58 -9.97
N PHE A 377 -7.88 -20.64 -10.56
CA PHE A 377 -8.32 -19.26 -10.77
C PHE A 377 -8.67 -18.94 -12.23
N ILE A 378 -8.41 -19.87 -13.15
CA ILE A 378 -8.71 -19.72 -14.58
C ILE A 378 -10.13 -20.22 -14.90
N THR A 379 -10.60 -21.23 -14.15
CA THR A 379 -11.85 -21.96 -14.41
C THR A 379 -13.06 -21.50 -13.58
N GLN A 380 -12.95 -20.47 -12.74
CA GLN A 380 -14.10 -19.93 -12.00
C GLN A 380 -15.01 -19.11 -12.91
N GLN A 381 -15.73 -19.79 -13.80
CA GLN A 381 -17.02 -19.31 -14.30
C GLN A 381 -18.07 -19.60 -13.22
N PRO A 382 -19.05 -18.71 -12.98
CA PRO A 382 -20.30 -19.18 -12.39
C PRO A 382 -20.92 -20.23 -13.35
N PRO A 383 -21.60 -21.26 -12.84
CA PRO A 383 -22.42 -22.11 -13.72
C PRO A 383 -23.39 -21.20 -14.48
N GLN A 384 -23.55 -21.48 -15.78
CA GLN A 384 -24.38 -20.72 -16.73
C GLN A 384 -25.80 -20.51 -16.24
#